data_AF-A0AA34Z4L2-F1
#
_entry.id   AF-A0AA34Z4L2-F1
#
_cell.length_a   1.000
_cell.length_b   1.000
_cell.length_c   1.000
_cell.angle_alpha   90.00
_cell.angle_beta   90.00
_cell.angle_gamma   90.00
#
_symmetry.space_group_name_H-M   'P 1'
#
loop_
_entity.id
_entity.type
_entity.pdbx_description
1 polymer ?
#
loop_
_entity_poly.entity_id
_entity_poly.type
_entity_poly.pdbx_seq_one_letter_code
_entity_poly.pdbx_strand_id
1 'polypeptide(L)'
;MANQDKANVFSVESSHRVPNVKHLRRRAKVYSPEEFLALPMVQEFIRNNPNQHFMNEETGEVMLAQELAELYCSVNNGKKMKKALRRAFGEKV
;
A
#
# COMPACT_ATOMS: atom_id res chain seq x y z
N MET A 1 20.30 -6.15 32.26
CA MET A 1 20.47 -7.59 31.95
C MET A 1 19.12 -8.21 31.67
N ALA A 2 19.10 -9.23 30.80
CA ALA A 2 18.05 -10.23 30.52
C ALA A 2 17.03 -9.92 29.39
N ASN A 3 17.50 -10.18 28.16
CA ASN A 3 16.93 -11.11 27.17
C ASN A 3 15.43 -11.45 27.25
N GLN A 4 14.69 -11.05 26.22
CA GLN A 4 13.47 -11.75 25.79
C GLN A 4 13.55 -12.09 24.29
N ASP A 5 14.61 -12.81 23.90
CA ASP A 5 14.53 -13.67 22.72
C ASP A 5 13.85 -14.98 23.14
N LYS A 6 12.56 -15.07 22.86
CA LYS A 6 11.87 -16.36 22.82
C LYS A 6 11.42 -16.59 21.39
N ALA A 7 12.25 -17.31 20.64
CA ALA A 7 11.82 -17.99 19.43
C ALA A 7 10.60 -18.86 19.77
N ASN A 8 9.48 -18.60 19.11
CA ASN A 8 8.26 -19.40 19.22
C ASN A 8 8.51 -20.79 18.59
N VAL A 9 9.12 -21.70 19.35
CA VAL A 9 9.42 -23.07 18.91
C VAL A 9 8.23 -24.01 19.12
N PHE A 10 7.20 -23.60 19.86
CA PHE A 10 5.96 -24.35 20.01
C PHE A 10 4.75 -23.43 19.80
N SER A 11 4.32 -23.31 18.56
CA SER A 11 3.08 -22.63 18.18
C SER A 11 1.87 -23.42 18.68
N VAL A 12 1.58 -23.34 19.98
CA VAL A 12 0.27 -23.75 20.50
C VAL A 12 -0.72 -22.68 20.07
N GLU A 13 -1.40 -22.93 18.96
CA GLU A 13 -2.53 -22.11 18.54
C GLU A 13 -3.67 -22.32 19.54
N SER A 14 -3.87 -21.34 20.42
CA SER A 14 -5.03 -21.30 21.32
C SER A 14 -6.32 -21.30 20.49
N SER A 15 -7.16 -22.32 20.68
CA SER A 15 -8.47 -22.46 20.02
C SER A 15 -9.43 -21.31 20.30
N HIS A 16 -9.17 -20.50 21.34
CA HIS A 16 -9.96 -19.31 21.67
C HIS A 16 -9.56 -18.06 20.89
N ARG A 17 -8.47 -18.12 20.12
CA ARG A 17 -8.03 -16.99 19.29
C ARG A 17 -8.66 -17.06 17.90
N VAL A 18 -9.99 -17.14 17.85
CA VAL A 18 -10.72 -16.95 16.59
C VAL A 18 -10.44 -15.50 16.17
N PRO A 19 -9.74 -15.26 15.04
CA PRO A 19 -9.46 -13.91 14.61
C PRO A 19 -10.81 -13.23 14.36
N ASN A 20 -11.10 -12.22 15.18
CA ASN A 20 -12.32 -11.41 15.07
C ASN A 20 -12.49 -11.00 13.59
N VAL A 21 -13.70 -11.05 13.03
CA VAL A 21 -13.97 -10.74 11.60
C VAL A 21 -13.33 -9.40 11.16
N LYS A 22 -13.16 -8.47 12.11
CA LYS A 22 -12.42 -7.21 11.96
C LYS A 22 -10.95 -7.38 11.53
N HIS A 23 -10.26 -8.42 11.98
CA HIS A 23 -8.89 -8.76 11.57
C HIS A 23 -8.84 -9.39 10.18
N LEU A 24 -9.86 -10.16 9.79
CA LEU A 24 -9.96 -10.69 8.42
C LEU A 24 -10.18 -9.58 7.39
N ARG A 25 -10.99 -8.56 7.72
CA ARG A 25 -11.17 -7.35 6.89
C ARG A 25 -9.88 -6.58 6.63
N ARG A 26 -8.84 -6.75 7.45
CA ARG A 26 -7.51 -6.15 7.21
C ARG A 26 -6.69 -6.89 6.14
N ARG A 27 -7.14 -8.06 5.67
CA ARG A 27 -6.59 -8.74 4.49
C ARG A 27 -7.34 -8.30 3.23
N ALA A 28 -7.53 -6.99 3.06
CA ALA A 28 -7.92 -6.47 1.75
C ALA A 28 -6.82 -6.87 0.75
N LYS A 29 -7.21 -7.22 -0.48
CA LYS A 29 -6.26 -7.54 -1.54
C LYS A 29 -5.28 -6.37 -1.66
N VAL A 30 -3.99 -6.65 -1.50
CA VAL A 30 -2.94 -5.69 -1.79
C VAL A 30 -2.65 -5.82 -3.27
N TYR A 31 -2.97 -4.77 -4.03
CA TYR A 31 -2.70 -4.72 -5.45
C TYR A 31 -1.20 -4.51 -5.67
N SER A 32 -0.62 -5.29 -6.56
CA SER A 32 0.69 -4.94 -7.12
C SER A 32 0.57 -3.64 -7.95
N PRO A 33 1.69 -2.96 -8.25
CA PRO A 33 1.67 -1.77 -9.10
C PRO A 33 1.00 -2.04 -10.47
N GLU A 34 1.30 -3.18 -11.08
CA GLU A 34 0.69 -3.60 -12.36
C GLU A 34 -0.81 -3.84 -12.24
N GLU A 35 -1.24 -4.56 -11.20
CA GLU A 35 -2.66 -4.80 -10.95
C GLU A 35 -3.42 -3.50 -10.69
N PHE A 36 -2.79 -2.54 -10.02
CA PHE A 36 -3.37 -1.22 -9.76
C PHE A 36 -3.54 -0.42 -11.05
N LEU A 37 -2.53 -0.38 -11.91
CA LEU A 37 -2.59 0.34 -13.19
C LEU A 37 -3.60 -0.29 -14.17
N ALA A 38 -3.85 -1.59 -14.04
CA ALA A 38 -4.87 -2.30 -14.81
C ALA A 38 -6.31 -2.00 -14.34
N LEU A 39 -6.52 -1.34 -13.20
CA LEU A 39 -7.86 -1.02 -12.72
C LEU A 39 -8.55 0.01 -13.63
N PRO A 40 -9.82 -0.20 -14.05
CA PRO A 40 -10.53 0.73 -14.93
C PRO A 40 -10.59 2.17 -14.38
N MET A 41 -10.80 2.31 -13.08
CA MET A 41 -10.81 3.62 -12.39
C MET A 41 -9.46 4.35 -12.48
N VAL A 42 -8.35 3.60 -12.47
CA VAL A 42 -7.00 4.16 -12.55
C VAL A 42 -6.69 4.56 -13.98
N GLN A 43 -7.09 3.74 -14.95
CA GLN A 43 -6.98 4.07 -16.37
C GLN A 43 -7.83 5.31 -16.75
N GLU A 44 -9.02 5.46 -16.19
CA GLU A 44 -9.83 6.68 -16.32
C GLU A 44 -9.13 7.89 -15.69
N PHE A 45 -8.58 7.72 -14.48
CA PHE A 45 -7.86 8.80 -13.81
C PHE A 45 -6.64 9.29 -14.61
N ILE A 46 -5.85 8.36 -15.16
CA ILE A 46 -4.68 8.67 -16.01
C ILE A 46 -5.11 9.34 -17.32
N ARG A 47 -6.20 8.87 -17.95
CA ARG A 47 -6.75 9.50 -19.16
C ARG A 47 -7.18 10.95 -18.91
N ASN A 48 -7.78 11.22 -17.75
CA ASN A 48 -8.19 12.58 -17.37
C ASN A 48 -7.02 13.45 -16.92
N ASN A 49 -5.93 12.85 -16.42
CA ASN A 49 -4.76 13.54 -15.89
C ASN A 49 -3.46 12.91 -16.43
N PRO A 50 -3.05 13.23 -17.67
CA PRO A 50 -1.90 12.59 -18.31
C PRO A 50 -0.58 12.85 -17.58
N ASN A 51 -0.48 13.95 -16.83
CA ASN A 51 0.72 14.35 -16.08
C ASN A 51 0.94 13.55 -14.78
N GLN A 52 0.10 12.54 -14.51
CA GLN A 52 0.16 11.79 -13.26
C GLN A 52 0.94 10.46 -13.37
N HIS A 53 1.22 10.01 -14.59
CA HIS A 53 1.89 8.73 -14.87
C HIS A 53 3.02 8.94 -15.88
N PHE A 54 4.24 8.57 -15.49
CA PHE A 54 5.42 8.65 -16.34
C PHE A 54 6.08 7.29 -16.39
N MET A 55 6.53 6.88 -17.58
CA MET A 55 7.32 5.67 -17.76
C MET A 55 8.71 6.10 -18.22
N ASN A 56 9.75 5.72 -17.48
CA ASN A 56 11.11 5.98 -17.90
C ASN A 56 11.50 4.95 -18.97
N GLU A 57 11.81 5.41 -20.18
CA GLU A 57 12.13 4.55 -21.32
C GLU A 57 13.46 3.80 -21.14
N GLU A 58 14.39 4.33 -20.33
CA GLU A 58 15.71 3.74 -20.14
C GLU A 58 15.73 2.64 -19.07
N THR A 59 14.98 2.82 -17.97
CA THR A 59 14.95 1.88 -16.84
C THR A 59 13.70 1.01 -16.82
N GLY A 60 12.67 1.37 -17.58
CA GLY A 60 11.34 0.74 -17.50
C GLY A 60 10.59 1.05 -16.22
N GLU A 61 11.10 1.97 -15.39
CA GLU A 61 10.48 2.31 -14.11
C GLU A 61 9.26 3.20 -14.31
N VAL A 62 8.18 2.84 -13.60
CA VAL A 62 6.97 3.65 -13.55
C VAL A 62 7.10 4.68 -12.43
N MET A 63 7.06 5.95 -12.80
CA MET A 63 7.02 7.08 -11.88
C MET A 63 5.59 7.61 -11.79
N LEU A 64 5.08 7.68 -10.56
CA LEU A 64 3.75 8.21 -10.27
C LEU A 64 3.89 9.59 -9.63
N ALA A 65 3.10 10.55 -10.08
CA ALA A 65 2.98 11.81 -9.36
C ALA A 65 2.15 11.64 -8.07
N GLN A 66 2.14 12.68 -7.24
CA GLN A 66 1.65 12.60 -5.86
C GLN A 66 0.22 12.05 -5.77
N GLU A 67 -0.72 12.55 -6.59
CA GLU A 67 -2.14 12.17 -6.48
C GLU A 67 -2.36 10.69 -6.80
N LEU A 68 -1.69 10.19 -7.84
CA LEU A 68 -1.79 8.79 -8.24
C LEU A 68 -1.09 7.86 -7.22
N ALA A 69 0.04 8.28 -6.66
CA ALA A 69 0.72 7.56 -5.58
C ALA A 69 -0.13 7.51 -4.30
N GLU A 70 -0.85 8.59 -3.99
CA GLU A 70 -1.79 8.63 -2.87
C GLU A 70 -3.01 7.74 -3.09
N LEU A 71 -3.51 7.66 -4.33
CA LEU A 71 -4.59 6.75 -4.70
C LEU A 71 -4.16 5.30 -4.50
N TYR A 72 -2.97 4.93 -4.98
CA TYR A 72 -2.36 3.61 -4.75
C TYR A 72 -2.29 3.28 -3.26
N CYS A 73 -1.77 4.20 -2.44
CA CYS A 73 -1.71 4.02 -0.99
C CYS A 73 -3.10 3.87 -0.36
N SER A 74 -4.11 4.56 -0.87
CA SER A 74 -5.47 4.54 -0.32
C SER A 74 -6.14 3.18 -0.57
N VAL A 75 -6.02 2.67 -1.80
CA VAL A 75 -6.56 1.37 -2.21
C VAL A 75 -5.87 0.22 -1.44
N ASN A 76 -4.55 0.32 -1.24
CA ASN A 76 -3.76 -0.69 -0.54
C ASN A 76 -3.72 -0.52 0.99
N ASN A 77 -4.58 0.32 1.58
CA ASN A 77 -4.59 0.62 3.02
C ASN A 77 -3.25 1.14 3.59
N GLY A 78 -2.38 1.67 2.74
CA GLY A 78 -1.07 2.25 3.05
C GLY A 78 -1.15 3.63 3.70
N LYS A 79 -1.95 3.81 4.77
CA LYS A 79 -2.15 5.11 5.44
C LYS A 79 -0.85 5.77 5.90
N LYS A 80 0.11 4.97 6.40
CA LYS A 80 1.43 5.46 6.82
C LYS A 80 2.24 5.98 5.63
N MET A 81 2.23 5.24 4.53
CA MET A 81 2.93 5.60 3.29
C MET A 81 2.32 6.85 2.66
N LYS A 82 0.99 6.93 2.58
CA LYS A 82 0.26 8.13 2.16
C LYS A 82 0.67 9.37 2.96
N LYS A 83 0.74 9.25 4.28
CA LYS A 83 1.15 10.35 5.17
C LYS A 83 2.62 10.75 4.95
N ALA A 84 3.49 9.77 4.70
CA ALA A 84 4.89 10.03 4.39
C ALA A 84 5.05 10.77 3.06
N LEU A 85 4.30 10.36 2.02
CA LEU A 85 4.29 11.03 0.73
C LEU A 85 3.86 12.51 0.87
N ARG A 86 2.73 12.80 1.51
CA ARG A 86 2.27 14.18 1.74
C ARG A 86 3.33 15.05 2.41
N ARG A 87 3.99 14.52 3.44
CA ARG A 87 5.08 15.22 4.13
C ARG A 87 6.27 15.48 3.22
N ALA A 88 6.65 14.51 2.39
CA ALA A 88 7.77 14.64 1.45
C ALA A 88 7.48 15.68 0.36
N PHE A 89 6.24 15.75 -0.12
CA PHE A 89 5.79 16.76 -1.09
C PHE A 89 5.49 18.13 -0.47
N GLY A 90 5.72 18.31 0.83
CA GLY A 90 5.56 19.60 1.51
C GLY A 90 4.13 19.95 1.91
N GLU A 91 3.18 19.03 1.75
CA GLU A 91 1.82 19.18 2.27
C GLU A 91 1.86 19.10 3.81
N LYS A 92 1.70 20.25 4.47
CA LYS A 92 1.56 20.33 5.93
C LYS A 92 0.20 19.73 6.31
N VAL A 93 0.20 18.44 6.68
CA VAL A 93 -0.91 17.77 7.39
C VAL A 93 -1.01 18.27 8.82
#